data_AF-A0A258TA95-F1
#
_entry.id   AF-A0A258TA95-F1
#
_cell.length_a   1.000
_cell.length_b   1.000
_cell.length_c   1.000
_cell.angle_alpha   90.00
_cell.angle_beta   90.00
_cell.angle_gamma   90.00
#
_symmetry.space_group_name_H-M   'P 1'
#
loop_
_entity.id
_entity.type
_entity.pdbx_description
1 polymer ?
#
loop_
_entity_poly.entity_id
_entity_poly.type
_entity_poly.pdbx_seq_one_letter_code
_entity_poly.pdbx_strand_id
1 'polypeptide(L)' 'MTNAPSWSEDLKALTRAAVEDLDVTPRGDGVCFKHIRAGFGIISFGDLVSGRLRLRDTDTGDVTTFADADALIEAGWVID' A
#
# COMPACT_ATOMS: atom_id res chain seq x y z
N MET A 1 -23.12 -10.79 12.96
CA MET A 1 -21.69 -10.71 12.62
C MET A 1 -21.52 -9.48 11.76
N THR A 2 -20.92 -8.42 12.29
CA THR A 2 -20.57 -7.24 11.48
C THR A 2 -19.45 -7.66 10.54
N ASN A 3 -19.73 -7.68 9.23
CA ASN A 3 -18.72 -7.92 8.21
C ASN A 3 -17.65 -6.84 8.38
N ALA A 4 -16.43 -7.21 8.80
CA ALA A 4 -15.35 -6.25 8.87
C ALA A 4 -15.16 -5.68 7.45
N PRO A 5 -14.95 -4.36 7.29
CA PRO A 5 -14.65 -3.81 5.98
C PRO A 5 -13.44 -4.57 5.43
N SER A 6 -13.56 -5.03 4.19
CA SER A 6 -12.50 -5.69 3.44
C SER A 6 -12.47 -5.10 2.03
N TRP A 7 -11.27 -4.98 1.47
CA TRP A 7 -11.10 -4.62 0.06
C TRP A 7 -11.54 -5.77 -0.85
N SER A 8 -11.94 -5.44 -2.08
CA SER A 8 -12.24 -6.47 -3.09
C SER A 8 -10.99 -7.26 -3.45
N GLU A 9 -11.16 -8.52 -3.85
CA GLU A 9 -10.05 -9.37 -4.28
C GLU A 9 -9.32 -8.78 -5.50
N ASP A 10 -10.04 -8.14 -6.42
CA ASP A 10 -9.45 -7.45 -7.57
C ASP A 10 -8.51 -6.32 -7.13
N LEU A 11 -8.88 -5.53 -6.12
CA LEU A 11 -8.06 -4.43 -5.64
C LEU A 11 -6.81 -4.93 -4.89
N LYS A 12 -6.95 -6.04 -4.17
CA LYS A 12 -5.80 -6.73 -3.57
C LYS A 12 -4.84 -7.26 -4.65
N ALA A 13 -5.36 -7.88 -5.71
CA ALA A 13 -4.55 -8.36 -6.83
C ALA A 13 -3.82 -7.23 -7.54
N LEU A 14 -4.50 -6.10 -7.81
CA LEU A 14 -3.88 -4.90 -8.36
C LEU A 14 -2.78 -4.34 -7.45
N THR A 15 -3.00 -4.36 -6.14
CA THR A 15 -2.00 -3.92 -5.17
C THR A 15 -0.75 -4.81 -5.21
N ARG A 16 -0.91 -6.14 -5.34
CA ARG A 16 0.24 -7.05 -5.49
C ARG A 16 1.02 -6.74 -6.77
N ALA A 17 0.35 -6.64 -7.92
CA ALA A 17 1.01 -6.30 -9.18
C ALA A 17 1.76 -4.96 -9.13
N ALA A 18 1.16 -3.93 -8.52
CA ALA A 18 1.79 -2.62 -8.35
C ALA A 18 3.07 -2.66 -7.50
N VAL A 19 3.11 -3.54 -6.50
CA VAL A 19 4.20 -3.61 -5.52
C VAL A 19 5.29 -4.59 -5.95
N GLU A 20 4.91 -5.73 -6.52
CA GLU A 20 5.81 -6.83 -6.87
C GLU A 20 6.34 -6.71 -8.31
N ASP A 21 5.45 -6.42 -9.25
CA ASP A 21 5.80 -6.28 -10.68
C ASP A 21 6.15 -4.84 -11.06
N LEU A 22 6.02 -3.90 -10.11
CA LEU A 22 6.11 -2.45 -10.35
C LEU A 22 5.16 -1.98 -11.45
N ASP A 23 4.01 -2.66 -11.61
CA ASP A 23 2.96 -2.29 -12.58
C ASP A 23 2.14 -1.10 -12.05
N VAL A 24 2.83 0.03 -11.89
CA VAL A 24 2.29 1.24 -11.31
C VAL A 24 2.97 2.46 -11.90
N THR A 25 2.18 3.49 -12.18
CA THR A 25 2.71 4.80 -12.54
C THR A 25 2.87 5.62 -11.25
N PRO A 26 4.10 5.96 -10.82
CA PRO A 26 4.29 6.79 -9.65
C PRO A 26 3.63 8.17 -9.85
N ARG A 27 3.04 8.69 -8.78
CA ARG A 27 2.45 10.03 -8.74
C ARG A 27 3.34 10.92 -7.89
N GLY A 28 4.17 11.73 -8.54
CA GLY A 28 5.22 12.49 -7.87
C GLY A 28 6.36 11.56 -7.43
N ASP A 29 6.73 11.61 -6.16
CA ASP A 29 7.88 10.85 -5.62
C ASP A 29 7.56 9.40 -5.19
N GLY A 30 6.32 8.92 -5.37
CA GLY A 30 5.92 7.60 -4.90
C GLY A 30 4.57 7.11 -5.39
N VAL A 31 4.14 6.00 -4.80
CA VAL A 31 2.85 5.37 -5.04
C VAL A 31 1.95 5.59 -3.83
N CYS A 32 0.73 6.04 -4.10
CA CYS A 32 -0.27 6.31 -3.07
C CYS A 32 -1.01 5.03 -2.69
N PHE A 33 -1.28 4.92 -1.40
CA PHE A 33 -2.05 3.83 -0.80
C PHE A 33 -3.18 4.41 0.03
N LYS A 34 -4.28 3.68 0.08
CA LYS A 34 -5.42 3.98 0.93
C LYS A 34 -5.58 2.91 2.00
N HIS A 35 -5.71 3.34 3.24
CA HIS A 35 -6.04 2.45 4.33
C HIS A 35 -7.56 2.27 4.43
N ILE A 36 -7.99 1.06 4.78
CA ILE A 36 -9.41 0.73 4.91
C ILE A 36 -10.14 1.52 6.00
N ARG A 37 -9.40 2.12 6.94
CA ARG A 37 -9.96 2.86 8.10
C ARG A 37 -9.24 4.17 8.49
N ALA A 38 -7.99 4.39 8.07
CA ALA A 38 -7.09 5.33 8.77
C ALA A 38 -6.70 6.56 7.95
N GLY A 39 -6.71 6.50 6.61
CA GLY A 39 -6.29 7.62 5.77
C GLY A 39 -5.50 7.15 4.56
N PHE A 40 -4.52 7.97 4.18
CA PHE A 40 -3.65 7.71 3.02
C PHE A 40 -2.20 7.50 3.44
N GLY A 41 -1.47 6.82 2.57
CA GLY A 41 -0.08 6.45 2.77
C GLY A 41 0.70 6.57 1.47
N ILE A 42 2.01 6.71 1.57
CA ILE A 42 2.89 6.75 0.40
C ILE A 42 4.10 5.87 0.62
N ILE A 43 4.42 5.04 -0.38
CA ILE A 43 5.72 4.39 -0.48
C ILE A 43 6.50 5.12 -1.57
N SER A 44 7.74 5.51 -1.28
CA SER A 44 8.57 6.18 -2.28
C SER A 44 8.87 5.23 -3.44
N PHE A 45 8.99 5.77 -4.66
CA PHE A 45 9.31 4.93 -5.81
C PHE A 45 10.67 4.26 -5.66
N GLY A 46 11.64 4.94 -5.03
CA GLY A 46 12.95 4.37 -4.73
C GLY A 46 12.90 3.19 -3.75
N ASP A 47 12.02 3.25 -2.74
CA ASP A 47 11.81 2.12 -1.83
C ASP A 47 11.16 0.93 -2.57
N LEU A 48 10.14 1.16 -3.40
CA LEU A 48 9.51 0.11 -4.22
C LEU A 48 10.49 -0.58 -5.17
N VAL A 49 11.28 0.19 -5.92
CA VAL A 49 12.33 -0.34 -6.82
C VAL A 49 13.40 -1.12 -6.03
N SER A 50 13.63 -0.76 -4.76
CA SER A 50 14.56 -1.47 -3.87
C SER A 50 13.92 -2.69 -3.17
N GLY A 51 12.66 -3.02 -3.46
CA GLY A 51 11.90 -4.09 -2.81
C GLY A 51 11.58 -3.79 -1.34
N ARG A 52 11.54 -2.52 -0.94
CA ARG A 52 11.29 -2.09 0.44
C ARG A 52 9.89 -1.51 0.56
N LEU A 53 9.03 -2.12 1.37
CA LEU A 53 7.67 -1.64 1.58
C LEU A 53 7.61 -0.71 2.78
N ARG A 54 8.21 0.46 2.64
CA ARG A 54 8.24 1.51 3.68
C ARG A 54 7.13 2.51 3.42
N LEU A 55 5.97 2.27 4.02
CA LEU A 55 4.81 3.14 3.91
C LEU A 55 4.88 4.25 4.95
N ARG A 56 4.85 5.49 4.48
CA ARG A 56 4.67 6.67 5.32
C ARG A 56 3.20 7.04 5.34
N ASP A 57 2.58 7.03 6.51
CA ASP A 57 1.24 7.56 6.73
C ASP A 57 1.26 9.08 6.48
N THR A 58 0.32 9.59 5.68
CA THR A 58 0.32 11.02 5.30
C THR A 58 -0.27 11.92 6.38
N ASP A 59 -1.09 11.37 7.27
CA ASP A 59 -1.75 12.11 8.34
C ASP A 59 -0.85 12.20 9.58
N THR A 60 -0.15 11.12 9.95
CA THR A 60 0.72 11.10 11.15
C THR A 60 2.20 11.28 10.83
N GLY A 61 2.63 10.95 9.61
CA GLY A 61 4.05 10.92 9.22
C GLY A 61 4.79 9.65 9.69
N ASP A 62 4.11 8.73 10.37
CA ASP A 62 4.71 7.48 10.84
C ASP A 62 5.10 6.58 9.67
N VAL A 63 6.22 5.87 9.83
CA VAL A 63 6.71 4.94 8.80
C VAL A 63 6.57 3.52 9.30
N THR A 64 5.77 2.72 8.60
CA THR A 64 5.63 1.29 8.83
C THR A 64 6.33 0.52 7.72
N THR A 65 7.06 -0.53 8.09
CA THR A 65 7.71 -1.42 7.11
C THR A 65 6.99 -2.74 7.05
N PHE A 66 6.64 -3.18 5.85
CA PHE A 66 6.01 -4.46 5.60
C PHE A 66 7.00 -5.44 4.96
N ALA A 67 6.81 -6.73 5.22
CA ALA A 67 7.67 -7.77 4.67
C ALA A 67 7.42 -7.99 3.18
N ASP A 68 6.15 -7.91 2.77
CA ASP A 68 5.67 -8.25 1.43
C ASP A 68 4.29 -7.61 1.18
N ALA A 69 3.78 -7.76 -0.05
CA ALA A 69 2.52 -7.16 -0.47
C ALA A 69 1.32 -7.73 0.32
N ASP A 70 1.34 -9.00 0.72
CA ASP A 70 0.27 -9.59 1.52
C ASP A 70 0.25 -8.97 2.93
N ALA A 71 1.41 -8.79 3.58
CA ALA A 71 1.49 -8.10 4.87
C ALA A 71 0.97 -6.65 4.81
N LEU A 72 1.23 -5.94 3.71
CA LEU A 72 0.71 -4.58 3.46
C LEU A 72 -0.83 -4.59 3.34
N ILE A 73 -1.37 -5.54 2.56
CA ILE A 73 -2.81 -5.71 2.33
C ILE A 73 -3.55 -6.15 3.59
N GLU A 74 -3.00 -7.10 4.35
CA GLU A 74 -3.54 -7.57 5.62
C GLU A 74 -3.58 -6.46 6.66
N ALA A 75 -2.59 -5.57 6.65
CA ALA A 75 -2.59 -4.37 7.46
C ALA A 75 -3.63 -3.33 7.01
N GLY A 76 -4.29 -3.52 5.87
CA GLY A 76 -5.43 -2.71 5.40
C GLY A 76 -5.10 -1.71 4.29
N TRP A 77 -3.88 -1.74 3.75
CA TRP A 77 -3.41 -0.82 2.72
C TRP A 77 -3.55 -1.42 1.32
N VAL A 78 -4.10 -0.65 0.39
CA VAL A 78 -4.19 -0.99 -1.05
C VAL A 78 -3.82 0.22 -1.88
N ILE A 79 -3.48 0.01 -3.14
CA ILE A 79 -3.24 1.12 -4.08
C ILE A 79 -4.49 2.00 -4.21
N ASP A 80 -4.29 3.32 -4.30
CA ASP A 80 -5.35 4.34 -4.49
C ASP A 80 -5.39 4.87 -5.93
#